data_AF-A0A1I4GSJ3-F1
#
_entry.id   AF-A0A1I4GSJ3-F1
#
_cell.length_a   1.000
_cell.length_b   1.000
_cell.length_c   1.000
_cell.angle_alpha   90.00
_cell.angle_beta   90.00
_cell.angle_gamma   90.00
#
_symmetry.space_group_name_H-M   'P 1'
#
loop_
_entity.id
_entity.type
_entity.pdbx_description
1 polymer ?
#
loop_
_entity_poly.entity_id
_entity_poly.type
_entity_poly.pdbx_seq_one_letter_code
_entity_poly.pdbx_strand_id
1 'polypeptide(L)' 'MEEKYDATYYLENTIVHIISPIYMTEAEKEKVLCEFYRQAWNIWNLLPVKERLRINNEYDRKQSV' A
#
# COMPACT_ATOMS: atom_id res chain seq x y z
N MET A 1 -0.93 21.07 8.61
CA MET A 1 -0.82 20.82 7.16
C MET A 1 -2.05 21.44 6.54
N GLU A 2 -1.90 22.45 5.68
CA GLU A 2 -3.00 22.89 4.83
C GLU A 2 -3.33 21.75 3.86
N GLU A 3 -4.58 21.32 3.80
CA GLU A 3 -5.01 20.29 2.87
C GLU A 3 -4.97 20.87 1.45
N LYS A 4 -3.97 20.45 0.66
CA LYS A 4 -3.81 20.87 -0.73
C LYS A 4 -4.71 20.00 -1.61
N TYR A 5 -5.91 20.48 -1.89
CA TYR A 5 -6.82 19.83 -2.84
C TYR A 5 -6.33 20.00 -4.27
N ASP A 6 -6.46 18.94 -5.06
CA ASP A 6 -6.10 18.91 -6.48
C ASP A 6 -7.18 19.57 -7.35
N ALA A 7 -8.44 19.40 -6.94
CA ALA A 7 -9.58 20.10 -7.51
C ALA A 7 -10.64 20.35 -6.44
N THR A 8 -11.48 21.36 -6.67
CA THR A 8 -12.69 21.60 -5.87
C THR A 8 -13.85 21.90 -6.81
N TYR A 9 -14.95 21.17 -6.66
CA TYR A 9 -16.18 21.34 -7.42
C TYR A 9 -17.30 21.84 -6.51
N TYR A 10 -18.09 22.78 -7.03
CA TYR A 10 -19.27 23.33 -6.35
C TYR A 10 -20.53 22.83 -7.08
N LEU A 11 -21.38 22.10 -6.36
CA LEU A 11 -22.61 21.49 -6.85
C LEU A 11 -23.76 21.96 -5.97
N GLU A 12 -24.38 23.08 -6.35
CA GLU A 12 -25.45 23.74 -5.58
C GLU A 12 -25.07 23.92 -4.09
N ASN A 13 -25.57 23.06 -3.20
CA ASN A 13 -25.30 23.08 -1.76
C ASN A 13 -24.14 22.16 -1.32
N THR A 14 -23.41 21.56 -2.26
CA THR A 14 -22.35 20.58 -1.99
C THR A 14 -21.01 21.07 -2.52
N ILE A 15 -19.96 20.92 -1.71
CA ILE A 15 -18.57 21.16 -2.11
C ILE A 15 -17.85 19.82 -2.14
N VAL A 16 -17.23 19.49 -3.28
CA VAL A 16 -16.46 18.27 -3.45
C VAL A 16 -14.99 18.64 -3.57
N HIS A 17 -14.16 18.15 -2.65
CA HIS A 17 -12.71 18.30 -2.71
C HIS A 17 -12.08 17.01 -3.23
N ILE A 18 -11.31 17.10 -4.32
CA ILE A 18 -10.50 15.99 -4.82
C ILE A 18 -9.14 16.08 -4.15
N ILE A 19 -8.78 15.06 -3.39
CA ILE A 19 -7.46 14.92 -2.80
C ILE A 19 -6.67 13.98 -3.71
N SER A 20 -5.75 14.53 -4.50
CA SER A 20 -4.79 13.69 -5.19
C SER A 20 -3.70 13.25 -4.23
N PRO A 21 -3.25 11.99 -4.28
CA PRO A 21 -2.10 11.56 -3.52
C PRO A 21 -0.90 12.45 -3.85
N ILE A 22 -0.03 12.68 -2.86
CA ILE A 22 1.18 13.47 -3.04
C ILE A 22 1.91 12.92 -4.28
N TYR A 23 2.18 13.82 -5.24
CA TYR A 23 2.92 13.44 -6.43
C TYR A 23 4.31 12.97 -6.00
N MET A 24 4.57 11.68 -6.15
CA MET A 24 5.89 11.09 -5.98
C MET A 24 6.48 10.84 -7.37
N THR A 25 7.75 11.20 -7.54
CA THR A 25 8.52 10.74 -8.69
C THR A 25 8.63 9.22 -8.69
N GLU A 26 8.89 8.61 -9.85
CA GLU A 26 9.10 7.17 -9.94
C GLU A 26 10.26 6.70 -9.04
N ALA A 27 11.32 7.50 -8.90
CA ALA A 27 12.43 7.21 -8.00
C ALA A 27 12.01 7.19 -6.52
N GLU A 28 11.14 8.12 -6.10
CA GLU A 28 10.62 8.13 -4.72
C GLU A 28 9.68 6.96 -4.45
N LYS A 29 8.81 6.63 -5.42
CA LYS A 29 7.95 5.43 -5.33
C LYS A 29 8.79 4.18 -5.19
N GLU A 30 9.81 4.02 -6.02
CA GLU A 30 10.71 2.86 -5.98
C GLU A 30 11.43 2.75 -4.64
N LYS A 31 11.88 3.88 -4.07
CA LYS A 31 12.51 3.91 -2.75
C LYS A 31 11.54 3.45 -1.66
N VAL A 32 10.29 3.91 -1.68
CA VAL A 32 9.26 3.51 -0.72
C VAL A 32 8.95 2.01 -0.87
N LEU A 33 8.81 1.52 -2.10
CA LEU A 33 8.55 0.10 -2.37
C LEU A 33 9.71 -0.79 -1.92
N CYS A 34 10.95 -0.41 -2.23
CA CYS A 34 12.15 -1.10 -1.75
C CYS A 34 12.15 -1.26 -0.24
N GLU A 35 11.87 -0.17 0.49
CA GLU A 35 11.81 -0.20 1.95
C GLU A 35 10.65 -1.06 2.47
N PHE A 36 9.48 -0.94 1.85
CA PHE A 36 8.33 -1.76 2.19
C PHE A 36 8.62 -3.25 2.02
N TYR A 37 9.19 -3.66 0.89
CA TYR A 37 9.57 -5.05 0.63
C TYR A 37 10.66 -5.54 1.58
N ARG A 38 11.66 -4.69 1.87
CA ARG A 38 12.71 -5.03 2.85
C ARG A 38 12.11 -5.33 4.21
N GLN A 39 11.19 -4.50 4.70
CA GLN A 39 10.54 -4.72 6.00
C GLN A 39 9.62 -5.94 5.96
N ALA A 40 8.85 -6.14 4.89
CA ALA A 40 8.04 -7.33 4.72
C ALA A 40 8.89 -8.61 4.77
N TRP A 41 10.05 -8.61 4.11
CA TRP A 41 10.97 -9.74 4.11
C TRP A 41 11.61 -9.97 5.48
N ASN A 42 11.96 -8.90 6.19
CA ASN A 42 12.47 -8.99 7.57
C ASN A 42 11.43 -9.63 8.48
N ILE A 43 10.19 -9.14 8.46
CA ILE A 43 9.08 -9.70 9.24
C ILE A 43 8.86 -11.16 8.87
N TRP A 44 8.87 -11.49 7.58
CA TRP A 44 8.74 -12.88 7.12
C TRP A 44 9.81 -13.78 7.70
N ASN A 45 11.08 -13.35 7.70
CA ASN A 45 12.19 -14.14 8.22
C ASN A 45 12.20 -14.26 9.75
N LEU A 46 11.56 -13.34 10.46
CA LEU A 46 11.35 -13.45 11.90
C LEU A 46 10.28 -14.49 12.26
N LEU A 47 9.43 -14.91 11.32
CA LEU A 47 8.44 -15.94 11.57
C LEU A 47 9.09 -17.32 11.73
N PRO A 48 8.65 -18.13 12.73
CA PRO A 48 9.04 -19.52 12.83
C PRO A 48 8.74 -20.27 11.52
N VAL A 49 9.59 -21.25 11.19
CA VAL A 49 9.46 -22.05 9.96
C VAL A 49 8.05 -22.66 9.84
N LYS A 50 7.50 -23.17 10.95
CA LYS A 50 6.14 -23.74 10.98
C LYS A 50 5.08 -22.74 10.54
N GLU A 51 5.22 -21.48 10.92
CA GLU A 51 4.25 -20.43 10.60
C GLU A 51 4.37 -20.00 9.14
N ARG A 52 5.59 -19.87 8.62
CA ARG A 52 5.84 -19.65 7.18
C ARG A 52 5.22 -20.74 6.32
N LEU A 53 5.42 -22.01 6.70
CA LEU A 53 4.83 -23.15 6.00
C LEU A 53 3.30 -23.15 6.08
N ARG A 54 2.72 -22.78 7.22
CA ARG A 54 1.26 -22.67 7.37
C ARG A 54 0.68 -21.63 6.41
N ILE A 55 1.28 -20.45 6.34
CA ILE A 55 0.84 -19.34 5.49
C ILE A 55 0.97 -19.72 4.00
N ASN A 56 2.12 -20.29 3.59
CA ASN A 56 2.32 -20.72 2.20
C ASN A 56 1.26 -21.74 1.77
N ASN A 57 1.01 -22.76 2.59
CA ASN A 57 -0.01 -23.78 2.31
C ASN A 57 -1.43 -23.21 2.20
N GLU A 58 -1.76 -22.16 2.96
CA GLU A 58 -3.05 -21.48 2.86
C GLU A 58 -3.20 -20.77 1.51
N TYR A 59 -2.14 -20.13 1.02
CA TYR A 59 -2.14 -19.41 -0.25
C TYR A 59 -2.15 -20.35 -1.46
N ASP A 60 -1.39 -21.44 -1.43
CA ASP A 60 -1.37 -22.45 -2.51
C ASP A 60 -2.75 -23.08 -2.73
N ARG A 61 -3.50 -23.31 -1.63
CA ARG A 61 -4.88 -23.81 -1.71
C ARG A 61 -5.85 -22.79 -2.31
N LYS A 62 -5.66 -21.50 -2.03
CA LYS A 62 -6.48 -20.42 -2.59
C LYS A 62 -6.23 -20.19 -4.08
N GLN A 63 -5.04 -20.52 -4.59
CA GLN A 63 -4.70 -20.43 -6.02
C GLN A 63 -5.15 -21.64 -6.85
N SER A 64 -5.61 -22.71 -6.19
CA SER A 64 -6.03 -23.96 -6.85
C SER A 64 -7.56 -24.06 -7.07
N VAL A 65 -8.29 -22.94 -6.90
CA VAL A 65 -9.75 -22.80 -7.09
C VAL A 65 -9.99 -21.75 -8.16
#